data_AF-A0A5K0WTR5-F1
#
_entry.id   AF-A0A5K0WTR5-F1
#
_cell.length_a   1.000
_cell.length_b   1.000
_cell.length_c   1.000
_cell.angle_alpha   90.00
_cell.angle_beta   90.00
_cell.angle_gamma   90.00
#
_symmetry.space_group_name_H-M   'P 1'
#
loop_
_entity.id
_entity.type
_entity.pdbx_description
1 polymer ?
#
loop_
_entity_poly.entity_id
_entity_poly.type
_entity_poly.pdbx_seq_one_letter_code
_entity_poly.pdbx_strand_id
1 'polypeptide(L)' 'ALAQKNGRFMIYVHSKGMIVDDEYVILGSANINQRSMDGTRDSEIAMGAYQPHHTWARKFSNPRGQ' A
#
# COMPACT_ATOMS: atom_id res chain seq x y z
N ALA A 1 13.29 5.22 -28.98
CA ALA A 1 12.75 5.98 -30.13
C ALA A 1 11.36 6.56 -29.87
N LEU A 2 10.31 5.75 -29.67
CA LEU A 2 8.92 6.23 -29.47
C LEU A 2 8.70 7.06 -28.19
N ALA A 3 9.28 6.65 -27.06
CA ALA A 3 9.16 7.39 -25.79
C ALA A 3 9.81 8.79 -25.86
N GLN A 4 11.01 8.87 -26.46
CA GLN A 4 11.69 10.15 -26.72
C GLN A 4 10.92 11.02 -27.73
N LYS A 5 10.36 10.42 -28.78
CA LYS A 5 9.56 11.14 -29.78
C LYS A 5 8.26 11.71 -29.21
N ASN A 6 7.61 10.95 -28.33
CA ASN A 6 6.30 11.33 -27.76
C ASN A 6 6.43 12.08 -26.43
N GLY A 7 7.65 12.24 -25.91
CA GLY A 7 7.93 12.93 -24.63
C GLY A 7 7.23 12.30 -23.43
N ARG A 8 6.92 11.00 -23.48
CA ARG A 8 6.14 10.30 -22.44
C ARG A 8 6.79 8.98 -22.08
N PHE A 9 6.82 8.71 -20.78
CA PHE A 9 7.25 7.45 -20.21
C PHE A 9 6.45 7.18 -18.94
N MET A 10 6.38 5.91 -18.53
CA MET A 10 5.65 5.57 -17.30
C MET A 10 6.38 6.12 -16.08
N ILE A 11 5.62 6.51 -15.06
CA ILE A 11 6.16 6.62 -13.70
C ILE A 11 6.12 5.22 -13.10
N TYR A 12 7.27 4.69 -12.70
CA TYR A 12 7.35 3.34 -12.18
C TYR A 12 6.91 3.30 -10.71
N VAL A 13 5.79 2.62 -10.43
CA VAL A 13 5.28 2.44 -9.08
C VAL A 13 5.99 1.25 -8.45
N HIS A 14 6.99 1.52 -7.62
CA HIS A 14 7.72 0.50 -6.86
C HIS A 14 7.21 0.36 -5.41
N SER A 15 6.09 0.99 -5.08
CA SER A 15 5.50 0.97 -3.74
C SER A 15 4.87 -0.39 -3.42
N LYS A 16 4.98 -0.82 -2.16
CA LYS A 16 4.27 -1.98 -1.60
C LYS A 16 3.61 -1.55 -0.31
N GLY A 17 2.49 -0.86 -0.47
CA GLY A 17 1.70 -0.32 0.62
C GLY A 17 0.24 -0.62 0.43
N MET A 18 -0.47 -0.83 1.52
CA MET A 18 -1.92 -1.01 1.55
C MET A 18 -2.50 -0.12 2.64
N ILE A 19 -3.59 0.59 2.32
CA ILE A 19 -4.39 1.35 3.27
C ILE A 19 -5.75 0.66 3.32
N VAL A 20 -6.25 0.40 4.52
CA VAL A 20 -7.53 -0.26 4.77
C VAL A 20 -8.40 0.67 5.59
N ASP A 21 -9.59 0.96 5.06
CA ASP A 21 -10.65 1.76 5.70
C ASP A 21 -10.23 3.16 6.19
N ASP A 22 -9.13 3.72 5.67
CA ASP A 22 -8.48 4.96 6.14
C ASP A 22 -7.99 4.90 7.61
N GLU A 23 -7.82 3.71 8.19
CA GLU A 23 -7.49 3.55 9.62
C GLU A 23 -6.21 2.75 9.84
N TYR A 24 -5.94 1.80 8.95
CA TYR A 24 -4.82 0.88 9.06
C TYR A 24 -3.96 0.96 7.79
N VAL A 25 -2.65 0.90 7.99
CA VAL A 25 -1.68 0.89 6.90
C VAL A 25 -0.72 -0.27 7.06
N ILE A 26 -0.34 -0.89 5.94
CA ILE A 26 0.79 -1.81 5.83
C ILE A 26 1.78 -1.19 4.87
N LEU A 27 3.04 -1.08 5.29
CA LEU A 27 4.14 -0.63 4.43
C LEU A 27 5.29 -1.62 4.54
N GLY A 28 5.89 -1.99 3.41
CA GLY A 28 6.99 -2.95 3.41
C GLY A 28 7.68 -3.12 2.06
N SER A 29 8.42 -4.22 1.94
CA SER A 29 9.13 -4.61 0.73
C SER A 29 8.37 -5.62 -0.14
N ALA A 30 7.43 -6.36 0.45
CA ALA A 30 6.73 -7.49 -0.16
C ALA A 30 5.78 -7.08 -1.30
N ASN A 31 6.05 -7.57 -2.50
CA ASN A 31 5.12 -7.45 -3.63
C ASN A 31 3.89 -8.37 -3.45
N ILE A 32 2.78 -8.07 -4.12
CA ILE A 32 1.63 -8.98 -4.20
C ILE A 32 1.93 -10.05 -5.26
N ASN A 33 2.81 -10.99 -4.93
CA ASN A 33 3.12 -12.17 -5.73
C ASN A 33 3.65 -13.31 -4.84
N GLN A 34 3.71 -14.53 -5.39
CA GLN A 34 4.22 -15.69 -4.64
C GLN A 34 5.65 -15.48 -4.14
N ARG A 35 6.53 -14.82 -4.91
CA ARG A 35 7.93 -14.67 -4.53
C ARG A 35 8.09 -13.97 -3.18
N SER A 36 7.32 -12.90 -2.97
CA SER A 36 7.35 -12.12 -1.74
C SER A 36 6.43 -12.69 -0.64
N MET A 37 5.30 -13.35 -0.98
CA MET A 37 4.30 -13.80 0.00
C MET A 37 4.48 -15.24 0.52
N ASP A 38 5.32 -16.05 -0.13
CA ASP A 38 5.55 -17.47 0.23
C ASP A 38 6.39 -17.63 1.51
N GLY A 39 7.14 -16.60 1.91
CA GLY A 39 7.97 -16.57 3.12
C GLY A 39 9.21 -17.49 3.09
N THR A 40 9.32 -18.39 2.13
CA THR A 40 10.45 -19.32 1.95
C THR A 40 11.34 -18.97 0.75
N ARG A 41 10.96 -17.95 -0.02
CA ARG A 41 11.68 -17.48 -1.21
C ARG A 41 12.45 -16.20 -0.88
N ASP A 42 11.87 -15.04 -1.17
CA ASP A 42 12.50 -13.77 -0.85
C ASP A 42 12.24 -13.42 0.62
N SER A 43 13.28 -12.91 1.30
CA SER A 43 13.14 -12.36 2.64
C SER A 43 12.52 -10.98 2.57
N GLU A 44 11.31 -10.84 3.09
CA GLU A 44 10.55 -9.59 3.08
C GLU A 44 10.30 -9.07 4.50
N ILE A 45 10.09 -7.77 4.64
CA ILE A 45 9.66 -7.14 5.89
C ILE A 45 8.52 -6.16 5.62
N ALA A 46 7.55 -6.11 6.53
CA ALA A 46 6.47 -5.14 6.52
C ALA A 46 6.10 -4.71 7.95
N MET A 47 5.68 -3.46 8.09
CA MET A 47 5.13 -2.90 9.31
C MET A 47 3.65 -2.57 9.09
N GLY A 48 2.82 -3.02 10.01
CA GLY A 48 1.43 -2.61 10.13
C GLY A 48 1.28 -1.55 11.22
N ALA A 49 0.51 -0.49 10.94
CA ALA A 49 0.27 0.58 11.91
C ALA A 49 -1.16 1.12 11.80
N TYR A 50 -1.69 1.56 12.94
CA TYR A 50 -2.93 2.33 13.03
C TYR A 50 -2.85 3.30 14.20
N GLN A 51 -3.74 4.29 14.21
CA GLN A 51 -3.88 5.21 15.33
C GLN A 51 -5.09 4.81 16.17
N PRO A 52 -4.93 4.39 17.44
CA PRO A 52 -6.04 3.90 18.28
C PRO A 52 -7.18 4.91 18.47
N HIS A 53 -6.88 6.20 18.29
CA HIS A 53 -7.85 7.27 18.43
C HIS A 53 -8.54 7.69 17.14
N HIS A 54 -8.11 7.17 15.99
CA HIS A 54 -8.67 7.47 14.67
C HIS A 54 -9.24 6.21 14.04
N THR A 55 -10.12 5.53 14.78
CA THR A 55 -10.85 4.35 14.31
C THR A 55 -12.35 4.61 14.21
N TRP A 56 -13.05 3.89 13.33
CA TRP A 56 -14.47 4.04 13.06
C TRP A 56 -15.28 3.65 14.28
N ALA A 57 -14.81 2.63 15.01
CA ALA A 57 -15.40 2.21 16.27
C ALA A 57 -15.43 3.32 17.34
N ARG A 58 -14.51 4.31 17.28
CA ARG A 58 -14.49 5.47 18.20
C ARG A 58 -15.11 6.73 17.62
N LYS A 59 -15.24 6.82 16.29
CA LYS A 59 -15.95 7.94 15.65
C LYS A 59 -17.45 7.70 15.85
N PHE A 60 -18.09 8.48 16.73
CA PHE A 60 -19.55 8.53 16.91
C PHE A 60 -20.30 9.15 15.71
N SER A 61 -19.73 9.01 14.51
CA SER A 61 -20.20 9.60 13.27
C SER A 61 -19.93 8.64 12.14
N ASN A 62 -20.92 8.44 11.28
CA ASN A 62 -20.78 7.57 10.11
C ASN A 62 -19.67 8.07 9.18
N PRO A 63 -19.02 7.17 8.43
CA PRO A 63 -18.15 7.54 7.33
C PRO A 63 -18.87 8.51 6.41
N ARG A 64 -18.35 9.73 6.30
CA ARG A 64 -18.71 10.61 5.20
C ARG A 64 -17.91 10.10 4.00
N GLY A 65 -18.49 9.14 3.28
CA GLY A 65 -18.00 8.79 1.96
C GLY A 65 -17.84 10.07 1.14
N GLN A 66 -16.81 10.12 0.29
CA GLN A 66 -16.72 11.16 -0.72
C GLN A 66 -17.86 11.04 -1.72
#